data_AF-G5K447-F1
#
_entry.id   AF-G5K447-F1
#
_cell.length_a   1.000
_cell.length_b   1.000
_cell.length_c   1.000
_cell.angle_alpha   90.00
_cell.angle_beta   90.00
_cell.angle_gamma   90.00
#
_symmetry.space_group_name_H-M   'P 1'
#
loop_
_entity.id
_entity.type
_entity.pdbx_description
1 polymer ?
#
loop_
_entity_poly.entity_id
_entity_poly.type
_entity_poly.pdbx_seq_one_letter_code
_entity_poly.pdbx_strand_id
1 'polypeptide(L)'
;MSESFDYVAFAKDFEKRHGRPPTAEELEQGIDPWEGIVTFHTPEETQAEIERINASYKPSLWERLKTGLSFVTRNFFRALLILIQTPVYLTLFFFNLIKSAFAVVVMCVVTKGIVGVLLAEFLTWRNINTLLQAPALFRFFAQDFMTNTLEPIYFTEIDIIICIILTLFVALITTFSKTEA
;
A
#
# COMPACT_ATOMS: atom_id res chain seq x y z
N MET A 1 3.18 -43.71 -39.59
CA MET A 1 1.78 -43.55 -40.05
C MET A 1 1.39 -42.14 -39.65
N SER A 2 1.40 -41.21 -40.61
CA SER A 2 1.06 -39.81 -40.39
C SER A 2 -0.45 -39.70 -40.24
N GLU A 3 -0.93 -39.31 -39.07
CA GLU A 3 -2.32 -38.90 -38.89
C GLU A 3 -2.55 -37.69 -39.80
N SER A 4 -3.28 -37.90 -40.90
CA SER A 4 -3.66 -36.85 -41.82
C SER A 4 -4.64 -35.93 -41.10
N PHE A 5 -4.22 -34.70 -40.83
CA PHE A 5 -5.05 -33.66 -40.21
C PHE A 5 -6.39 -33.52 -40.94
N ASP A 6 -7.49 -33.82 -40.25
CA ASP A 6 -8.84 -33.71 -40.82
C ASP A 6 -9.32 -32.26 -40.75
N TYR A 7 -9.01 -31.54 -41.83
CA TYR A 7 -9.37 -30.13 -42.04
C TYR A 7 -10.87 -29.86 -41.85
N VAL A 8 -11.73 -30.80 -42.28
CA VAL A 8 -13.18 -30.58 -42.33
C VAL A 8 -13.78 -30.61 -40.93
N ALA A 9 -13.29 -31.51 -40.08
CA ALA A 9 -13.67 -31.56 -38.67
C ALA A 9 -13.20 -30.29 -37.92
N PHE A 10 -11.96 -29.86 -38.16
CA PHE A 10 -11.38 -28.67 -37.54
C PHE A 10 -12.14 -27.38 -37.89
N ALA A 11 -12.41 -27.15 -39.18
CA ALA A 11 -13.09 -25.95 -39.63
C ALA A 11 -14.52 -25.84 -39.07
N LYS A 12 -15.23 -26.97 -38.98
CA LYS A 12 -16.60 -27.03 -38.44
C LYS A 12 -16.66 -26.71 -36.95
N ASP A 13 -15.69 -27.20 -36.17
CA ASP A 13 -15.61 -26.91 -34.74
C ASP A 13 -15.15 -25.48 -34.44
N PHE A 14 -14.26 -24.93 -35.27
CA PHE A 14 -13.81 -23.54 -35.17
C PHE A 14 -14.96 -22.57 -35.47
N GLU A 15 -15.72 -22.81 -36.55
CA GLU A 15 -16.87 -21.98 -36.92
C GLU A 15 -17.97 -22.05 -35.85
N LYS A 16 -18.20 -23.23 -35.25
CA LYS A 16 -19.15 -23.38 -34.15
C LYS A 16 -18.78 -22.56 -32.91
N ARG A 17 -17.48 -22.38 -32.62
CA ARG A 17 -17.00 -21.63 -31.45
C ARG A 17 -16.83 -20.13 -31.70
N HIS A 18 -16.35 -19.76 -32.88
CA HIS A 18 -15.96 -18.38 -33.18
C HIS A 18 -16.88 -17.69 -34.20
N GLY A 19 -17.88 -18.40 -34.74
CA GLY A 19 -18.88 -17.84 -35.67
C GLY A 19 -18.33 -17.44 -37.04
N ARG A 20 -17.08 -17.80 -37.34
CA ARG A 20 -16.40 -17.55 -38.62
C ARG A 20 -15.52 -18.75 -39.01
N PRO A 21 -15.24 -18.98 -40.30
CA PRO A 21 -14.24 -19.95 -40.70
C PRO A 21 -12.81 -19.50 -40.30
N PRO A 22 -11.91 -20.45 -40.06
CA PRO A 22 -10.52 -20.17 -39.71
C PRO A 22 -9.75 -19.52 -40.87
N THR A 23 -8.78 -18.67 -40.57
CA THR A 23 -7.92 -18.01 -41.56
C THR A 23 -6.72 -18.89 -41.92
N ALA A 24 -6.17 -18.75 -43.14
CA ALA A 24 -5.07 -19.60 -43.63
C ALA A 24 -3.83 -19.60 -42.71
N GLU A 25 -3.53 -18.47 -42.06
CA GLU A 25 -2.43 -18.34 -41.08
C GLU A 25 -2.69 -19.15 -39.80
N GLU A 26 -3.94 -19.21 -39.34
CA GLU A 26 -4.38 -20.01 -38.18
C GLU A 26 -4.34 -21.52 -38.47
N LEU A 27 -4.21 -21.87 -39.76
CA LEU A 27 -4.28 -23.23 -40.28
C LEU A 27 -2.90 -23.79 -40.61
N GLU A 28 -1.99 -22.96 -41.13
CA GLU A 28 -0.58 -23.30 -41.35
C GLU A 28 0.22 -23.38 -40.05
N GLN A 29 -0.15 -22.61 -39.01
CA GLN A 29 0.57 -22.65 -37.73
C GLN A 29 0.38 -23.95 -36.95
N GLY A 30 -0.45 -24.89 -37.41
CA GLY A 30 -0.62 -26.19 -36.76
C GLY A 30 -0.82 -26.04 -35.26
N ILE A 31 -1.64 -25.07 -34.86
CA ILE A 31 -1.92 -24.78 -33.46
C ILE A 31 -2.59 -26.03 -32.91
N ASP A 32 -1.80 -26.84 -32.21
CA ASP A 32 -2.27 -28.00 -31.49
C ASP A 32 -3.44 -27.52 -30.61
N PRO A 33 -4.65 -28.10 -30.73
CA PRO A 33 -5.85 -27.60 -30.04
C PRO A 33 -5.76 -27.71 -28.50
N TRP A 34 -4.60 -28.09 -27.98
CA TRP A 34 -4.25 -28.22 -26.58
C TRP A 34 -3.21 -27.20 -26.08
N GLU A 35 -2.54 -26.44 -26.95
CA GLU A 35 -1.50 -25.46 -26.55
C GLU A 35 -1.95 -23.99 -26.66
N GLY A 36 -3.22 -23.75 -26.99
CA GLY A 36 -3.87 -22.44 -26.87
C GLY A 36 -4.42 -22.12 -25.46
N ILE A 37 -4.25 -23.04 -24.52
CA ILE A 37 -4.62 -22.87 -23.11
C ILE A 37 -3.33 -23.09 -22.33
N VAL A 38 -2.84 -22.03 -21.68
CA VAL A 38 -1.88 -22.17 -20.58
C VAL A 38 -2.57 -23.06 -19.56
N THR A 39 -2.27 -24.36 -19.62
CA THR A 39 -2.82 -25.34 -18.71
C THR A 39 -2.15 -25.09 -17.38
N PHE A 40 -2.83 -24.39 -16.48
CA PHE A 40 -2.49 -24.43 -15.06
C PHE A 40 -2.55 -25.90 -14.65
N HIS A 41 -1.39 -26.53 -14.54
CA HIS A 41 -1.29 -27.85 -13.93
C HIS A 41 -1.69 -27.68 -12.47
N THR A 42 -2.37 -28.70 -11.94
CA THR A 42 -2.94 -28.87 -10.59
C THR A 42 -2.51 -27.86 -9.50
N PRO A 43 -3.36 -27.52 -8.51
CA PRO A 43 -3.04 -26.51 -7.48
C PRO A 43 -1.68 -26.71 -6.79
N GLU A 44 -1.17 -27.94 -6.73
CA GLU A 44 0.16 -28.30 -6.24
C GLU A 44 1.30 -27.86 -7.18
N GLU A 45 1.17 -28.02 -8.49
CA GLU A 45 2.18 -27.58 -9.47
C GLU A 45 2.17 -26.06 -9.67
N THR A 46 0.98 -25.43 -9.61
CA THR A 46 0.89 -23.97 -9.58
C THR A 46 1.55 -23.40 -8.32
N GLN A 47 1.42 -24.08 -7.17
CA GLN A 47 2.13 -23.70 -5.94
C GLN A 47 3.64 -23.92 -6.05
N ALA A 48 4.09 -25.03 -6.63
CA ALA A 48 5.50 -25.29 -6.85
C ALA A 48 6.15 -24.27 -7.80
N GLU A 49 5.42 -23.82 -8.82
CA GLU A 49 5.89 -22.79 -9.75
C GLU A 49 5.86 -21.39 -9.10
N ILE A 50 4.84 -21.07 -8.30
CA ILE A 50 4.80 -19.86 -7.46
C ILE A 50 5.93 -19.86 -6.43
N GLU A 51 6.24 -21.00 -5.80
CA GLU A 51 7.36 -21.14 -4.87
C GLU A 51 8.70 -20.99 -5.59
N ARG A 52 8.84 -21.54 -6.81
CA ARG A 52 10.02 -21.36 -7.65
C ARG A 52 10.21 -19.90 -8.09
N ILE A 53 9.12 -19.21 -8.42
CA ILE A 53 9.10 -17.78 -8.74
C ILE A 53 9.40 -16.94 -7.49
N ASN A 54 8.80 -17.23 -6.33
CA ASN A 54 9.09 -16.55 -5.05
C ASN A 54 10.52 -16.78 -4.55
N ALA A 55 11.10 -17.96 -4.80
CA ALA A 55 12.48 -18.25 -4.45
C ALA A 55 13.48 -17.46 -5.30
N SER A 56 13.11 -17.15 -6.54
CA SER A 56 13.92 -16.36 -7.47
C SER A 56 13.67 -14.85 -7.35
N TYR A 57 12.44 -14.46 -6.96
CA TYR A 57 12.02 -13.07 -6.83
C TYR A 57 12.25 -12.58 -5.39
N LYS A 58 13.32 -11.79 -5.20
CA LYS A 58 13.44 -10.94 -4.00
C LYS A 58 12.71 -9.63 -4.27
N PRO A 59 11.46 -9.46 -3.80
CA PRO A 59 10.76 -8.19 -3.97
C PRO A 59 11.58 -7.09 -3.31
N SER A 60 11.81 -6.02 -4.06
CA SER A 60 12.47 -4.83 -3.54
C SER A 60 11.64 -4.23 -2.40
N LEU A 61 12.29 -3.49 -1.48
CA LEU A 61 11.58 -2.78 -0.40
C LEU A 61 10.46 -1.89 -0.94
N TRP A 62 10.65 -1.34 -2.14
CA TRP A 62 9.66 -0.52 -2.84
C TRP A 62 8.43 -1.30 -3.29
N GLU A 63 8.60 -2.49 -3.85
CA GLU A 63 7.48 -3.35 -4.25
C GLU A 63 6.71 -3.87 -3.03
N ARG A 64 7.42 -4.18 -1.93
CA ARG A 64 6.77 -4.52 -0.65
C ARG A 64 5.96 -3.35 -0.10
N LEU A 65 6.51 -2.13 -0.16
CA LEU A 65 5.81 -0.91 0.25
C LEU A 65 4.58 -0.65 -0.61
N LYS A 66 4.70 -0.78 -1.94
CA LYS A 66 3.60 -0.56 -2.88
C LYS A 66 2.47 -1.58 -2.66
N THR A 67 2.81 -2.84 -2.47
CA THR A 67 1.84 -3.90 -2.18
C THR A 67 1.19 -3.69 -0.82
N GLY A 68 1.97 -3.35 0.22
CA GLY A 68 1.45 -3.03 1.54
C GLY A 68 0.52 -1.81 1.51
N LEU A 69 0.90 -0.75 0.81
CA LEU A 69 0.11 0.47 0.66
C LEU A 69 -1.17 0.24 -0.15
N SER A 70 -1.10 -0.58 -1.20
CA SER A 70 -2.28 -0.97 -1.98
C SER A 70 -3.25 -1.83 -1.15
N PHE A 71 -2.73 -2.72 -0.33
CA PHE A 71 -3.53 -3.50 0.60
C PHE A 71 -4.20 -2.61 1.65
N VAL A 72 -3.45 -1.70 2.26
CA VAL A 72 -3.95 -0.74 3.26
C VAL A 72 -5.02 0.17 2.68
N THR A 73 -4.79 0.73 1.49
CA THR A 73 -5.77 1.63 0.84
C THR A 73 -7.05 0.90 0.46
N ARG A 74 -6.97 -0.30 -0.11
CA ARG A 74 -8.18 -1.09 -0.46
C ARG A 74 -8.99 -1.48 0.77
N ASN A 75 -8.34 -1.94 1.85
CA ASN A 75 -9.03 -2.25 3.10
C ASN A 75 -9.59 -0.99 3.77
N PHE A 76 -8.90 0.15 3.67
CA PHE A 76 -9.37 1.42 4.20
C PHE A 76 -10.69 1.86 3.55
N PHE A 77 -10.82 1.79 2.22
CA PHE A 77 -12.07 2.15 1.54
C PHE A 77 -13.21 1.18 1.88
N ARG A 78 -12.91 -0.12 2.00
CA ARG A 78 -13.90 -1.11 2.41
C ARG A 78 -14.40 -0.86 3.84
N ALA A 79 -13.49 -0.56 4.76
CA ALA A 79 -13.78 -0.17 6.13
C ALA A 79 -14.66 1.10 6.18
N LEU A 80 -14.34 2.11 5.37
CA LEU A 80 -15.12 3.34 5.28
C LEU A 80 -16.55 3.10 4.76
N LEU A 81 -16.73 2.19 3.79
CA LEU A 81 -18.07 1.81 3.31
C LEU A 81 -18.89 1.08 4.37
N ILE A 82 -18.28 0.15 5.12
CA ILE A 82 -18.95 -0.57 6.23
C ILE A 82 -19.35 0.40 7.34
N LEU A 83 -18.49 1.39 7.64
CA LEU A 83 -18.76 2.45 8.61
C LEU A 83 -20.05 3.22 8.28
N ILE A 84 -20.19 3.64 7.02
CA ILE A 84 -21.34 4.44 6.56
C ILE A 84 -22.62 3.60 6.57
N GLN A 85 -22.52 2.32 6.23
CA GLN A 85 -23.68 1.44 6.10
C GLN A 85 -24.22 0.95 7.45
N THR A 86 -23.42 0.99 8.52
CA THR A 86 -23.76 0.32 9.79
C THR A 86 -23.73 1.29 10.98
N PRO A 87 -24.89 1.64 11.57
CA PRO A 87 -24.97 2.67 12.62
C PRO A 87 -24.19 2.31 13.90
N VAL A 88 -24.07 1.02 14.23
CA VAL A 88 -23.28 0.55 15.38
C VAL A 88 -21.79 0.87 15.18
N TYR A 89 -21.24 0.61 14.00
CA TYR A 89 -19.83 0.89 13.69
C TYR A 89 -19.54 2.39 13.66
N LEU A 90 -20.52 3.20 13.23
CA LEU A 90 -20.40 4.65 13.28
C LEU A 90 -20.23 5.16 14.72
N THR A 91 -21.03 4.67 15.67
CA THR A 91 -20.92 5.07 17.08
C THR A 91 -19.60 4.64 17.71
N LEU A 92 -19.16 3.41 17.42
CA LEU A 92 -17.89 2.86 17.90
C LEU A 92 -16.69 3.64 17.34
N PHE A 93 -16.78 4.01 16.06
CA PHE A 93 -15.83 4.90 15.40
C PHE A 93 -15.77 6.28 16.04
N PHE A 94 -16.90 6.92 16.37
CA PHE A 94 -16.88 8.22 17.06
C PHE A 94 -16.14 8.17 18.40
N PHE A 95 -16.37 7.14 19.22
CA PHE A 95 -15.63 6.97 20.48
C PHE A 95 -14.14 6.71 20.25
N ASN A 96 -13.82 5.89 19.25
CA ASN A 96 -12.43 5.63 18.88
C ASN A 96 -11.74 6.86 18.27
N LEU A 97 -12.47 7.71 17.55
CA LEU A 97 -11.99 8.96 16.98
C LEU A 97 -11.57 9.94 18.07
N ILE A 98 -12.41 10.12 19.09
CA ILE A 98 -12.08 10.98 20.24
C ILE A 98 -10.83 10.45 20.96
N LYS A 99 -10.78 9.15 21.28
CA LYS A 99 -9.62 8.54 21.94
C LYS A 99 -8.35 8.67 21.10
N SER A 100 -8.46 8.45 19.79
CA SER A 100 -7.34 8.55 18.86
C SER A 100 -6.86 9.99 18.73
N ALA A 101 -7.76 10.98 18.73
CA ALA A 101 -7.40 12.40 18.68
C ALA A 101 -6.55 12.78 19.90
N PHE A 102 -6.98 12.42 21.11
CA PHE A 102 -6.20 12.66 22.32
C PHE A 102 -4.84 11.96 22.27
N ALA A 103 -4.80 10.68 21.86
CA ALA A 103 -3.56 9.92 21.79
C ALA A 103 -2.57 10.52 20.78
N VAL A 104 -3.03 10.87 19.58
CA VAL A 104 -2.20 11.42 18.50
C VAL A 104 -1.68 12.80 18.86
N VAL A 105 -2.52 13.68 19.42
CA VAL A 105 -2.09 15.03 19.85
C VAL A 105 -1.05 14.93 20.96
N VAL A 106 -1.29 14.13 22.00
CA VAL A 106 -0.33 13.94 23.10
C VAL A 106 0.98 13.38 22.57
N MET A 107 0.93 12.35 21.73
CA MET A 107 2.11 11.75 21.12
C MET A 107 2.88 12.75 20.26
N CYS A 108 2.19 13.57 19.45
CA CYS A 108 2.81 14.59 18.63
C CYS A 108 3.54 15.64 19.48
N VAL A 109 2.87 16.19 20.50
CA VAL A 109 3.45 17.22 21.39
C VAL A 109 4.65 16.67 22.16
N VAL A 110 4.53 15.47 22.74
CA VAL A 110 5.63 14.86 23.51
C VAL A 110 6.82 14.56 22.60
N THR A 111 6.56 13.99 21.42
CA THR A 111 7.64 13.67 20.47
C THR A 111 8.34 14.92 19.96
N LYS A 112 7.58 15.96 19.56
CA LYS A 112 8.17 17.23 19.14
C LYS A 112 8.91 17.95 20.25
N GLY A 113 8.37 17.94 21.46
CA GLY A 113 9.04 18.52 22.62
C GLY A 113 10.40 17.86 22.88
N ILE A 114 10.43 16.52 22.93
CA ILE A 114 11.68 15.78 23.15
C ILE A 114 12.67 16.02 22.01
N VAL A 115 12.24 15.88 20.75
CA VAL A 115 13.11 16.08 19.59
C VAL A 115 13.62 17.52 19.53
N GLY A 116 12.76 18.51 19.76
CA GLY A 116 13.12 19.93 19.78
C GLY A 116 14.17 20.25 20.82
N VAL A 117 14.03 19.74 22.05
CA VAL A 117 15.01 19.92 23.13
C VAL A 117 16.36 19.28 22.76
N LEU A 118 16.35 18.03 22.29
CA LEU A 118 17.57 17.33 21.89
C LEU A 118 18.30 18.04 20.76
N LEU A 119 17.57 18.57 19.78
CA LEU A 119 18.16 19.31 18.67
C LEU A 119 18.73 20.67 19.14
N ALA A 120 18.05 21.36 20.05
CA ALA A 120 18.54 22.62 20.63
C ALA A 120 19.85 22.38 21.40
N GLU A 121 19.90 21.36 22.27
CA GLU A 121 21.11 20.98 23.00
C GLU A 121 22.26 20.60 22.06
N PHE A 122 21.95 19.85 20.99
CA PHE A 122 22.94 19.48 19.98
C PHE A 122 23.53 20.71 19.28
N LEU A 123 22.70 21.69 18.91
CA LEU A 123 23.18 22.92 18.27
C LEU A 123 24.00 23.78 19.22
N THR A 124 23.58 23.90 20.48
CA THR A 124 24.36 24.60 21.53
C THR A 124 25.72 23.91 21.73
N TRP A 125 25.78 22.58 21.77
CA TRP A 125 27.03 21.82 21.85
C TRP A 125 27.95 22.07 20.65
N ARG A 126 27.39 22.32 19.47
CA ARG A 126 28.13 22.69 18.24
C ARG A 126 28.45 24.18 18.14
N ASN A 127 28.18 24.95 19.19
CA ASN A 127 28.39 26.40 19.25
C ASN A 127 27.62 27.17 18.15
N ILE A 128 26.46 26.65 17.77
CA ILE A 128 25.53 27.27 16.82
C ILE A 128 24.46 28.00 17.62
N ASN A 129 24.37 29.31 17.44
CA ASN A 129 23.45 30.16 18.21
C ASN A 129 22.16 30.48 17.44
N THR A 130 22.15 30.27 16.13
CA THR A 130 20.96 30.46 15.30
C THR A 130 20.84 29.36 14.25
N LEU A 131 19.60 29.02 13.89
CA LEU A 131 19.34 27.96 12.92
C LEU A 131 19.94 28.26 11.53
N LEU A 132 20.10 29.53 11.20
CA LEU A 132 20.73 29.99 9.95
C LEU A 132 22.20 29.58 9.81
N GLN A 133 22.91 29.40 10.94
CA GLN A 133 24.31 28.96 10.96
C GLN A 133 24.44 27.44 10.76
N ALA A 134 23.35 26.69 10.87
CA ALA A 134 23.37 25.24 10.68
C ALA A 134 23.52 24.85 9.19
N PRO A 135 24.10 23.67 8.89
CA PRO A 135 24.16 23.13 7.54
C PRO A 135 22.77 23.07 6.89
N ALA A 136 22.67 23.30 5.58
CA ALA A 136 21.40 23.44 4.87
C ALA A 136 20.44 22.24 5.06
N LEU A 137 20.96 21.00 5.01
CA LEU A 137 20.16 19.79 5.26
C LEU A 137 19.64 19.72 6.69
N PHE A 138 20.48 20.07 7.67
CA PHE A 138 20.08 20.08 9.06
C PHE A 138 19.04 21.17 9.33
N ARG A 139 19.24 22.38 8.80
CA ARG A 139 18.30 23.49 8.88
C ARG A 139 16.93 23.13 8.28
N PHE A 140 16.93 22.49 7.10
CA PHE A 140 15.69 22.05 6.44
C PHE A 140 14.87 21.09 7.32
N PHE A 141 15.53 20.22 8.06
CA PHE A 141 14.87 19.32 9.00
C PHE A 141 14.46 20.04 10.30
N ALA A 142 15.38 20.79 10.90
CA ALA A 142 15.21 21.38 12.21
C ALA A 142 14.21 22.56 12.23
N GLN A 143 13.99 23.24 11.10
CA GLN A 143 13.00 24.33 11.01
C GLN A 143 11.55 23.87 11.34
N ASP A 144 11.25 22.57 11.19
CA ASP A 144 9.94 22.00 11.53
C ASP A 144 9.80 21.74 13.05
N PHE A 145 10.91 21.79 13.80
CA PHE A 145 10.96 21.48 15.23
C PHE A 145 11.39 22.66 16.10
N MET A 146 12.00 23.71 15.53
CA MET A 146 12.48 24.85 16.29
C MET A 146 12.47 26.15 15.49
N THR A 147 12.41 27.26 16.20
CA THR A 147 12.54 28.60 15.64
C THR A 147 13.99 28.92 15.27
N ASN A 148 14.21 30.05 14.58
CA ASN A 148 15.57 30.54 14.30
C ASN A 148 16.40 30.83 15.57
N THR A 149 15.74 31.08 16.71
CA THR A 149 16.35 31.29 18.03
C THR A 149 16.54 30.00 18.82
N LEU A 150 16.37 28.83 18.18
CA LEU A 150 16.53 27.51 18.76
C LEU A 150 15.49 27.15 19.84
N GLU A 151 14.34 27.83 19.82
CA GLU A 151 13.22 27.50 20.70
C GLU A 151 12.37 26.39 20.10
N PRO A 152 12.01 25.34 20.86
CA PRO A 152 11.17 24.27 20.35
C PRO A 152 9.80 24.75 19.85
N ILE A 153 9.40 24.28 18.67
CA ILE A 153 8.06 24.48 18.11
C ILE A 153 7.24 23.23 18.42
N TYR A 154 6.15 23.41 19.17
CA TYR A 154 5.28 22.31 19.57
C TYR A 154 4.19 21.99 18.54
N PHE A 155 3.78 22.97 17.74
CA PHE A 155 2.73 22.80 16.74
C PHE A 155 2.92 23.75 15.55
N THR A 156 2.76 23.19 14.35
CA THR A 156 2.69 23.90 13.07
C THR A 156 1.38 23.56 12.36
N GLU A 157 1.01 24.32 11.33
CA GLU A 157 -0.16 24.02 10.52
C GLU A 157 -0.07 22.64 9.84
N ILE A 158 1.13 22.23 9.43
CA ILE A 158 1.39 20.91 8.84
C ILE A 158 1.14 19.82 9.87
N ASP A 159 1.53 20.03 11.13
CA ASP A 159 1.29 19.05 12.21
C ASP A 159 -0.19 18.84 12.46
N ILE A 160 -1.02 19.89 12.34
CA ILE A 160 -2.46 19.78 12.47
C ILE A 160 -3.02 18.85 11.39
N ILE A 161 -2.59 19.04 10.14
CA ILE A 161 -3.02 18.19 9.01
C ILE A 161 -2.58 16.74 9.24
N ILE A 162 -1.33 16.52 9.63
CA ILE A 162 -0.80 15.18 9.93
C ILE A 162 -1.57 14.54 11.08
N CYS A 163 -1.84 15.29 12.15
CA CYS A 163 -2.60 14.80 13.31
C CYS A 163 -4.02 14.41 12.92
N ILE A 164 -4.70 15.18 12.07
CA ILE A 164 -6.05 14.84 11.57
C ILE A 164 -6.02 13.53 10.78
N ILE A 165 -5.08 13.39 9.85
CA ILE A 165 -4.95 12.18 9.02
C ILE A 165 -4.64 10.96 9.89
N LEU A 166 -3.65 11.07 10.80
CA LEU A 166 -3.28 9.98 11.70
C LEU A 166 -4.42 9.62 12.65
N THR A 167 -5.14 10.61 13.17
CA THR A 167 -6.31 10.38 14.03
C THR A 167 -7.37 9.58 13.31
N LEU A 168 -7.72 9.95 12.07
CA LEU A 168 -8.68 9.19 11.26
C LEU A 168 -8.21 7.77 10.99
N PHE A 169 -6.94 7.60 10.65
CA PHE A 169 -6.36 6.29 10.35
C PHE A 169 -6.35 5.36 11.57
N VAL A 170 -5.89 5.86 12.73
CA VAL A 170 -5.87 5.10 13.99
C VAL A 170 -7.30 4.79 14.44
N ALA A 171 -8.24 5.72 14.29
CA ALA A 171 -9.64 5.50 14.63
C ALA A 171 -10.27 4.39 13.76
N LEU A 172 -9.95 4.34 12.47
CA LEU A 172 -10.42 3.27 11.58
C LEU A 172 -9.80 1.92 11.97
N ILE A 173 -8.48 1.85 12.16
CA ILE A 173 -7.82 0.60 12.58
C ILE A 173 -8.40 0.09 13.90
N THR A 174 -8.52 0.94 14.91
CA THR A 174 -9.03 0.53 16.23
C THR A 174 -10.49 0.08 16.18
N THR A 175 -11.29 0.64 15.27
CA THR A 175 -12.69 0.26 15.08
C THR A 175 -12.83 -1.11 14.42
N PHE A 176 -12.03 -1.41 13.40
CA PHE A 176 -12.14 -2.66 12.65
C PHE A 176 -11.20 -3.78 13.13
N SER A 177 -10.19 -3.48 13.95
CA SER A 177 -9.27 -4.50 14.51
C SER A 177 -9.96 -5.51 15.43
N LYS A 178 -11.11 -5.17 16.01
CA LYS A 178 -11.84 -6.02 16.96
C LYS A 178 -13.00 -6.80 16.32
N THR A 179 -13.26 -6.62 15.04
CA THR A 179 -14.44 -7.18 14.36
C THR A 179 -14.13 -8.43 13.54
N GLU A 180 -12.92 -8.96 13.64
CA GLU A 180 -12.49 -10.25 13.07
C GLU A 180 -12.44 -11.38 14.13
N ALA A 181 -13.36 -11.38 15.10
CA ALA A 181 -13.52 -12.47 16.08
C ALA A 181 -14.79 -13.28 15.80
#